data_AF-A0A1V9V6M9-F1
#
_entry.id   AF-A0A1V9V6M9-F1
#
_cell.length_a   1.000
_cell.length_b   1.000
_cell.length_c   1.000
_cell.angle_alpha   90.00
_cell.angle_beta   90.00
_cell.angle_gamma   90.00
#
_symmetry.space_group_name_H-M   'P 1'
#
loop_
_entity.id
_entity.type
_entity.pdbx_description
1 polymer ?
#
loop_
_entity_poly.entity_id
_entity_poly.type
_entity_poly.pdbx_seq_one_letter_code
_entity_poly.pdbx_strand_id
1 'polypeptide(L)'
;MSYLGIHLDTCRAIPFGWHNVSLVVVSGDGPNVCGHALIKAGFYYFHIAGLVARPYYMSQEGYRRYLAEANKTELFSRRVYLPDPDGAQKKLEELSIKPWHWFGIPNNCVSYVEELFSAGGSRESILSNCPVRWR
;
A
#
# COMPACT_ATOMS: atom_id res chain seq x y z
N MET A 1 -0.61 -21.54 -0.21
CA MET A 1 0.01 -20.21 -0.26
C MET A 1 -1.09 -19.21 0.05
N SER A 2 -0.85 -18.26 0.95
CA SER A 2 -1.82 -17.19 1.23
C SER A 2 -1.90 -16.22 0.05
N TYR A 3 -3.09 -15.74 -0.28
CA TYR A 3 -3.26 -14.70 -1.30
C TYR A 3 -2.64 -13.38 -0.83
N LEU A 4 -1.75 -12.80 -1.64
CA LEU A 4 -1.09 -11.50 -1.38
C LEU A 4 -1.49 -10.42 -2.39
N GLY A 5 -2.44 -10.69 -3.29
CA GLY A 5 -2.68 -9.84 -4.45
C GLY A 5 -1.99 -10.37 -5.71
N ILE A 6 -2.00 -9.56 -6.75
CA ILE A 6 -1.38 -9.83 -8.05
C ILE A 6 -0.46 -8.67 -8.42
N HIS A 7 0.54 -8.91 -9.27
CA HIS A 7 1.45 -7.85 -9.71
C HIS A 7 0.81 -7.00 -10.81
N LEU A 8 1.06 -5.70 -10.76
CA LEU A 8 0.60 -4.78 -11.79
C LEU A 8 1.56 -4.85 -12.98
N ASP A 9 1.36 -5.83 -13.86
CA ASP A 9 2.24 -6.08 -15.02
C ASP A 9 1.91 -5.18 -16.24
N THR A 10 0.85 -4.37 -16.15
CA THR A 10 0.38 -3.52 -17.25
C THR A 10 0.26 -2.06 -16.83
N CYS A 11 0.99 -1.16 -17.51
CA CYS A 11 0.82 0.28 -17.35
C CYS A 11 -0.47 0.76 -18.06
N ARG A 12 -1.19 1.73 -17.46
CA ARG A 12 -2.33 2.47 -18.07
C ARG A 12 -3.64 1.73 -18.39
N ALA A 13 -3.94 0.57 -17.80
CA ALA A 13 -5.24 -0.05 -18.10
C ALA A 13 -6.44 0.69 -17.46
N ILE A 14 -6.28 1.31 -16.27
CA ILE A 14 -7.35 2.01 -15.55
C ILE A 14 -6.75 3.11 -14.65
N PRO A 15 -7.12 4.41 -14.79
CA PRO A 15 -6.79 5.42 -13.79
C PRO A 15 -7.50 5.06 -12.48
N PHE A 16 -6.74 4.84 -11.41
CA PHE A 16 -7.34 4.47 -10.13
C PHE A 16 -8.03 5.68 -9.48
N GLY A 17 -8.98 5.40 -8.59
CA GLY A 17 -9.80 6.44 -7.95
C GLY A 17 -9.05 7.24 -6.88
N TRP A 18 -8.00 7.98 -7.26
CA TRP A 18 -7.14 8.74 -6.36
C TRP A 18 -7.82 9.93 -5.66
N HIS A 19 -9.05 10.29 -6.06
CA HIS A 19 -9.91 11.20 -5.30
C HIS A 19 -10.55 10.55 -4.06
N ASN A 20 -10.51 9.22 -3.96
CA ASN A 20 -10.99 8.45 -2.82
C ASN A 20 -9.89 7.53 -2.32
N VAL A 21 -8.98 8.12 -1.55
CA VAL A 21 -7.79 7.43 -1.03
C VAL A 21 -7.92 7.19 0.46
N SER A 22 -7.51 6.01 0.89
CA SER A 22 -7.38 5.71 2.32
C SER A 22 -6.03 5.06 2.62
N LEU A 23 -5.43 5.48 3.73
CA LEU A 23 -4.44 4.68 4.44
C LEU A 23 -5.16 3.51 5.10
N VAL A 24 -4.69 2.29 4.87
CA VAL A 24 -5.23 1.09 5.50
C VAL A 24 -4.10 0.37 6.21
N VAL A 25 -4.29 0.07 7.49
CA VAL A 25 -3.30 -0.65 8.28
C VAL A 25 -3.90 -1.96 8.75
N VAL A 26 -3.19 -3.05 8.49
CA VAL A 26 -3.55 -4.40 8.93
C VAL A 26 -2.52 -4.95 9.91
N SER A 27 -2.81 -6.09 10.54
CA SER A 27 -1.84 -6.80 11.39
C SER A 27 -0.57 -7.21 10.62
N GLY A 28 0.57 -7.27 11.31
CA GLY A 28 1.84 -7.69 10.75
C GLY A 28 1.92 -9.22 10.55
N ASP A 29 3.06 -9.72 10.07
CA ASP A 29 3.34 -11.17 10.03
C ASP A 29 3.97 -11.63 11.35
N GLY A 30 3.54 -12.78 11.86
CA GLY A 30 4.11 -13.40 13.06
C GLY A 30 4.12 -12.45 14.27
N PRO A 31 5.26 -12.27 14.98
CA PRO A 31 5.36 -11.40 16.15
C PRO A 31 5.38 -9.89 15.82
N ASN A 32 5.22 -9.51 14.56
CA ASN A 32 5.28 -8.10 14.15
C ASN A 32 4.05 -7.31 14.62
N VAL A 33 4.18 -6.67 15.78
CA VAL A 33 3.17 -5.77 16.37
C VAL A 33 3.04 -4.42 15.66
N CYS A 34 3.98 -4.08 14.77
CA CYS A 34 4.01 -2.80 14.10
C CYS A 34 2.96 -2.69 12.97
N GLY A 35 2.39 -3.81 12.54
CA GLY A 35 1.36 -3.85 11.49
C GLY A 35 1.96 -3.84 10.09
N HIS A 36 1.08 -3.70 9.10
CA HIS A 36 1.42 -3.58 7.68
C HIS A 36 0.59 -2.49 7.03
N ALA A 37 1.25 -1.57 6.33
CA ALA A 37 0.58 -0.46 5.65
C ALA A 37 0.21 -0.84 4.21
N LEU A 38 -1.00 -0.45 3.83
CA LEU A 38 -1.54 -0.50 2.48
C LEU A 38 -2.14 0.87 2.14
N ILE A 39 -2.26 1.13 0.84
CA ILE A 39 -3.01 2.27 0.33
C ILE A 39 -4.19 1.77 -0.48
N LYS A 40 -5.37 2.34 -0.25
CA LYS A 40 -6.57 2.12 -1.05
C LYS A 40 -6.76 3.32 -1.97
N ALA A 41 -6.93 3.09 -3.27
CA ALA A 41 -7.34 4.10 -4.24
C ALA A 41 -8.61 3.65 -4.96
N GLY A 42 -9.73 4.29 -4.66
CA GLY A 42 -11.05 3.88 -5.13
C GLY A 42 -11.43 2.51 -4.58
N PHE A 43 -11.49 1.50 -5.45
CA PHE A 43 -11.86 0.12 -5.11
C PHE A 43 -10.67 -0.83 -4.99
N TYR A 44 -9.45 -0.34 -5.26
CA TYR A 44 -8.25 -1.15 -5.31
C TYR A 44 -7.33 -0.84 -4.13
N TYR A 45 -6.60 -1.86 -3.69
CA TYR A 45 -5.63 -1.78 -2.61
C TYR A 45 -4.25 -2.13 -3.15
N PHE A 46 -3.23 -1.42 -2.69
CA PHE A 46 -1.84 -1.61 -3.08
C PHE A 46 -0.95 -1.74 -1.86
N HIS A 47 0.03 -2.62 -1.95
CA HIS A 47 1.05 -2.78 -0.92
C HIS A 47 2.29 -3.46 -1.47
N ILE A 48 3.34 -3.49 -0.66
CA ILE A 48 4.54 -4.25 -0.95
C ILE A 48 4.72 -5.33 0.12
N ALA A 49 5.14 -6.53 -0.27
CA ALA A 49 5.48 -7.62 0.64
C ALA A 49 6.61 -8.46 0.05
N GLY A 50 7.64 -8.76 0.86
CA GLY A 50 8.82 -9.54 0.43
C GLY A 50 10.11 -8.72 0.32
N LEU A 51 11.27 -9.41 0.30
CA LEU A 51 12.60 -8.80 0.32
C LEU A 51 12.97 -8.08 -0.98
N VAL A 52 12.60 -8.65 -2.12
CA VAL A 52 12.77 -8.07 -3.45
C VAL A 52 11.50 -8.40 -4.23
N ALA A 53 10.54 -7.50 -4.21
CA ALA A 53 9.21 -7.75 -4.76
C ALA A 53 8.72 -6.55 -5.57
N ARG A 54 7.85 -6.79 -6.55
CA ARG A 54 7.04 -5.70 -7.12
C ARG A 54 5.81 -5.46 -6.24
N PRO A 55 5.26 -4.23 -6.23
CA PRO A 55 4.00 -3.97 -5.56
C PRO A 55 2.91 -4.96 -5.98
N TYR A 56 2.12 -5.37 -5.00
CA TYR A 56 0.90 -6.12 -5.20
C TYR A 56 -0.28 -5.16 -5.26
N TYR A 57 -1.25 -5.51 -6.10
CA TYR A 57 -2.55 -4.88 -6.13
C TYR A 57 -3.67 -5.91 -5.97
N MET A 58 -4.81 -5.46 -5.45
CA MET A 58 -5.98 -6.30 -5.23
C MET A 58 -7.28 -5.50 -5.37
N SER A 59 -8.34 -6.16 -5.85
CA SER A 59 -9.71 -5.62 -5.78
C SER A 59 -10.24 -5.69 -4.34
N GLN A 60 -11.46 -5.21 -4.11
CA GLN A 60 -12.12 -5.34 -2.82
C GLN A 60 -12.35 -6.80 -2.40
N GLU A 61 -12.70 -7.68 -3.33
CA GLU A 61 -12.80 -9.13 -3.10
C GLU A 61 -11.42 -9.72 -2.79
N GLY A 62 -10.40 -9.30 -3.55
CA GLY A 62 -9.01 -9.67 -3.29
C GLY A 62 -8.55 -9.27 -1.89
N TYR A 63 -8.91 -8.07 -1.43
CA TYR A 63 -8.60 -7.61 -0.09
C TYR A 63 -9.26 -8.46 1.00
N ARG A 64 -10.53 -8.84 0.83
CA ARG A 64 -11.19 -9.77 1.77
C ARG A 64 -10.51 -11.13 1.81
N ARG A 65 -10.09 -11.65 0.65
CA ARG A 65 -9.31 -12.88 0.55
C ARG A 65 -7.95 -12.75 1.21
N TYR A 66 -7.25 -11.63 1.01
CA TYR A 66 -5.98 -11.33 1.67
C TYR A 66 -6.14 -11.37 3.20
N LEU A 67 -7.18 -10.72 3.74
CA LEU A 67 -7.45 -10.77 5.18
C LEU A 67 -7.70 -12.21 5.69
N ALA A 68 -8.53 -12.97 4.98
CA ALA A 68 -8.90 -14.33 5.41
C ALA A 68 -7.75 -15.35 5.23
N GLU A 69 -7.13 -15.39 4.06
CA GLU A 69 -6.15 -16.41 3.68
C GLU A 69 -4.76 -16.14 4.26
N ALA A 70 -4.39 -14.86 4.47
CA ALA A 70 -3.14 -14.49 5.12
C ALA A 70 -3.27 -14.27 6.64
N ASN A 71 -4.44 -14.58 7.21
CA ASN A 71 -4.76 -14.40 8.63
C ASN A 71 -4.45 -12.98 9.13
N LYS A 72 -4.89 -11.97 8.36
CA LYS A 72 -4.70 -10.55 8.66
C LYS A 72 -5.99 -9.95 9.19
N THR A 73 -5.85 -8.91 10.01
CA THR A 73 -6.99 -8.13 10.52
C THR A 73 -6.76 -6.66 10.22
N GLU A 74 -7.77 -5.99 9.66
CA GLU A 74 -7.74 -4.53 9.52
C GLU A 74 -7.77 -3.88 10.91
N LEU A 75 -6.74 -3.08 11.21
CA LEU A 75 -6.59 -2.40 12.48
C LEU A 75 -7.22 -1.01 12.44
N PHE A 76 -7.08 -0.32 11.30
CA PHE A 76 -7.82 0.90 10.99
C PHE A 76 -7.72 1.25 9.49
N SER A 77 -8.62 2.12 9.06
CA SER A 77 -8.62 2.76 7.74
C SER A 77 -8.96 4.24 7.91
N ARG A 78 -8.16 5.13 7.31
CA ARG A 78 -8.35 6.58 7.37
C ARG A 78 -8.29 7.18 5.98
N ARG A 79 -9.27 8.04 5.66
CA ARG A 79 -9.28 8.76 4.39
C ARG A 79 -8.16 9.80 4.35
N VAL A 80 -7.45 9.85 3.23
CA VAL A 80 -6.40 10.82 2.95
C VAL A 80 -6.77 11.59 1.68
N TYR A 81 -6.62 12.91 1.74
CA TYR A 81 -6.81 13.76 0.56
C TYR A 81 -5.50 13.90 -0.21
N LEU A 82 -5.53 13.58 -1.51
CA LEU A 82 -4.42 13.78 -2.44
C LEU A 82 -4.78 14.92 -3.41
N PRO A 83 -4.17 16.11 -3.29
CA PRO A 83 -4.42 17.21 -4.22
C PRO A 83 -3.85 16.98 -5.63
N ASP A 84 -2.90 16.06 -5.81
CA ASP A 84 -2.33 15.67 -7.10
C ASP A 84 -2.59 14.19 -7.44
N PRO A 85 -3.80 13.82 -7.88
CA PRO A 85 -4.16 12.46 -8.31
C PRO A 85 -3.24 11.90 -9.40
N ASP A 86 -2.82 12.74 -10.34
CA ASP A 86 -1.98 12.34 -11.48
C ASP A 86 -0.56 12.00 -11.03
N GLY A 87 -0.01 12.78 -10.09
CA GLY A 87 1.25 12.52 -9.42
C GLY A 87 1.26 11.17 -8.71
N ALA A 88 0.18 10.85 -7.97
CA ALA A 88 0.03 9.55 -7.31
C ALA A 88 -0.04 8.38 -8.32
N GLN A 89 -0.81 8.52 -9.40
CA GLN A 89 -0.90 7.52 -10.46
C GLN A 89 0.47 7.26 -11.11
N LYS A 90 1.19 8.33 -11.49
CA LYS A 90 2.50 8.23 -12.12
C LYS A 90 3.51 7.54 -11.20
N LYS A 91 3.47 7.86 -9.90
CA LYS A 91 4.36 7.23 -8.91
C LYS A 91 4.03 5.76 -8.71
N LEU A 92 2.76 5.37 -8.68
CA LEU A 92 2.36 3.96 -8.64
C LEU A 92 2.93 3.19 -9.84
N GLU A 93 2.81 3.75 -11.04
CA GLU A 93 3.36 3.16 -12.26
C GLU A 93 4.88 3.02 -12.17
N GLU A 94 5.59 4.07 -11.73
CA GLU A 94 7.05 4.04 -11.51
C GLU A 94 7.47 2.92 -10.55
N LEU A 95 6.80 2.80 -9.41
CA LEU A 95 7.09 1.79 -8.39
C LEU A 95 6.71 0.37 -8.82
N SER A 96 5.81 0.23 -9.80
CA SER A 96 5.40 -1.08 -10.33
C SER A 96 6.39 -1.65 -11.35
N ILE A 97 7.18 -0.80 -12.01
CA ILE A 97 8.12 -1.22 -13.06
C ILE A 97 9.34 -1.97 -12.48
N LYS A 98 9.87 -1.50 -11.36
CA LYS A 98 11.12 -2.03 -10.76
C LYS A 98 10.82 -2.78 -9.47
N PRO A 99 11.60 -3.84 -9.14
CA PRO A 99 11.52 -4.47 -7.85
C PRO A 99 11.82 -3.47 -6.72
N TRP A 100 10.93 -3.42 -5.74
CA TRP A 100 11.12 -2.75 -4.47
C TRP A 100 12.06 -3.59 -3.60
N HIS A 101 13.21 -3.04 -3.27
CA HIS A 101 14.21 -3.71 -2.43
C HIS A 101 13.95 -3.33 -0.98
N TRP A 102 13.60 -4.33 -0.16
CA TRP A 102 13.33 -4.13 1.25
C TRP A 102 14.64 -3.92 2.01
N PHE A 103 14.84 -2.70 2.51
CA PHE A 103 16.03 -2.35 3.31
C PHE A 103 15.72 -2.23 4.81
N GLY A 104 14.57 -2.75 5.25
CA GLY A 104 14.15 -2.72 6.64
C GLY A 104 13.49 -1.39 6.99
N ILE A 105 14.27 -0.39 7.38
CA ILE A 105 13.77 0.95 7.75
C ILE A 105 13.60 1.88 6.54
N PRO A 106 14.57 2.01 5.61
CA PRO A 106 14.47 2.99 4.52
C PRO A 106 13.41 2.62 3.48
N ASN A 107 13.32 1.33 3.14
CA ASN A 107 12.42 0.82 2.12
C ASN A 107 11.58 -0.33 2.69
N ASN A 108 10.31 -0.04 2.98
CA ASN A 108 9.35 -0.99 3.55
C ASN A 108 7.91 -0.59 3.16
N CYS A 109 6.92 -1.19 3.82
CA CYS A 109 5.51 -0.89 3.55
C CYS A 109 5.08 0.53 3.93
N VAL A 110 5.68 1.15 4.96
CA VAL A 110 5.42 2.54 5.32
C VAL A 110 5.96 3.46 4.23
N SER A 111 7.26 3.36 3.92
CA SER A 111 7.88 4.28 2.95
C SER A 111 7.30 4.11 1.53
N TYR A 112 6.85 2.92 1.16
CA TYR A 112 6.07 2.72 -0.07
C TYR A 112 4.78 3.56 -0.10
N VAL A 113 4.01 3.57 0.99
CA VAL A 113 2.76 4.37 1.07
C VAL A 113 3.07 5.87 1.15
N GLU A 114 4.14 6.25 1.87
CA GLU A 114 4.60 7.64 1.94
C GLU A 114 5.04 8.18 0.58
N GLU A 115 5.74 7.39 -0.24
CA GLU A 115 6.12 7.80 -1.60
C GLU A 115 4.90 8.11 -2.46
N LEU A 116 3.82 7.32 -2.34
CA LEU A 116 2.57 7.53 -3.07
C LEU A 116 1.80 8.76 -2.54
N PHE A 117 1.74 8.94 -1.22
CA PHE A 117 1.12 10.12 -0.63
C PHE A 117 1.87 11.41 -0.98
N SER A 118 3.20 11.38 -0.88
CA SER A 118 4.06 12.53 -1.22
C SER A 118 3.92 12.91 -2.69
N ALA A 119 3.96 11.92 -3.61
CA ALA A 119 3.71 12.16 -5.02
C ALA A 119 2.28 12.64 -5.30
N GLY A 120 1.31 12.22 -4.48
CA GLY A 120 -0.06 12.73 -4.50
C GLY A 120 -0.23 14.14 -3.91
N GLY A 121 0.85 14.80 -3.47
CA GLY A 121 0.86 16.12 -2.87
C GLY A 121 0.39 16.17 -1.41
N SER A 122 0.26 15.02 -0.76
CA SER A 122 -0.08 14.92 0.66
C SER A 122 1.16 15.02 1.54
N ARG A 123 0.99 15.55 2.77
CA ARG A 123 2.03 15.62 3.81
C ARG A 123 1.96 14.45 4.79
N GLU A 124 1.11 13.46 4.51
CA GLU A 124 0.97 12.26 5.34
C GLU A 124 2.28 11.48 5.36
N SER A 125 2.84 11.37 6.55
CA SER A 125 4.05 10.63 6.85
C SER A 125 4.04 10.23 8.32
N ILE A 126 4.89 9.28 8.69
CA ILE A 126 5.08 8.88 10.08
C ILE A 126 6.57 8.77 10.38
N LEU A 127 7.01 9.38 11.49
CA LEU A 127 8.42 9.32 11.96
C LEU A 127 8.84 7.93 12.47
N SER A 128 8.01 6.91 12.27
CA SER A 128 8.11 5.59 12.88
C SER A 128 7.72 4.54 11.84
N ASN A 129 8.52 3.48 11.70
CA ASN A 129 8.24 2.35 10.82
C ASN A 129 7.17 1.38 11.35
N CYS A 130 6.33 1.85 12.27
CA CYS A 130 5.25 1.08 12.87
C CYS A 130 3.88 1.65 12.45
N PRO A 131 3.30 1.14 11.34
CA PRO A 131 2.01 1.56 10.79
C PRO A 131 0.88 1.72 11.81
N VAL A 132 0.84 0.90 12.86
CA VAL A 132 -0.20 0.98 13.90
C VAL A 132 -0.27 2.34 14.60
N ARG A 133 0.83 3.12 14.58
CA ARG A 133 0.91 4.47 15.16
C ARG A 133 0.49 5.58 14.18
N TRP A 134 0.13 5.24 12.93
CA TRP A 134 -0.18 6.21 11.86
C TRP A 134 -1.65 6.63 11.83
N ARG A 135 -2.28 6.68 13.02
CA ARG A 135 -3.68 7.05 13.18
C ARG A 135 -3.88 8.55 13.02
#